data_AF-A0AAD8ME60-F1
#
_entry.id   AF-A0AAD8ME60-F1
#
_cell.length_a   1.000
_cell.length_b   1.000
_cell.length_c   1.000
_cell.angle_alpha   90.00
_cell.angle_beta   90.00
_cell.angle_gamma   90.00
#
_symmetry.space_group_name_H-M   'P 1'
#
loop_
_entity.id
_entity.type
_entity.pdbx_description
1 polymer ?
#
loop_
_entity_poly.entity_id
_entity_poly.type
_entity_poly.pdbx_seq_one_letter_code
_entity_poly.pdbx_strand_id
1 'polypeptide(L)'
;MGWPARFLFTAFLIVAAAIHGIEGDALVSGTVFCDRCKDGRVTLFDFPLNGMKVSVFCPGDNGQTIEYGETTTNFMGSYTMRFQGSPDLTNCVSQVSSTGQGCGEASGSPQTIKLVFRMFDMAMYTVDPLISQPAQPMPYCLGSSTNPPPVKPPTPPIPPLPPLPPMSPVPFFQASACPSQMWAMPENRCYWRTLIPDLKVALVFGPLAARRYGTDITLLDSMRGRGDPYKTLLREATTALLNSYHSIEYPYRPLSVVIRTNYALLGSTRNVLRTALRFKQANSGYGNVTCNFTPCT
;
A
#
# COMPACT_ATOMS: atom_id res chain seq x y z
N MET A 1 -5.02 -32.57 -58.97
CA MET A 1 -4.76 -31.45 -58.05
C MET A 1 -5.70 -31.59 -56.86
N GLY A 2 -5.23 -31.96 -55.67
CA GLY A 2 -6.14 -32.22 -54.53
C GLY A 2 -5.50 -32.67 -53.22
N TRP A 3 -4.19 -32.90 -53.21
CA TRP A 3 -3.48 -33.35 -52.00
C TRP A 3 -3.02 -32.27 -51.01
N PRO A 4 -2.54 -31.07 -51.40
CA PRO A 4 -1.93 -30.17 -50.42
C PRO A 4 -2.97 -29.49 -49.50
N ALA A 5 -4.20 -29.28 -49.97
CA ALA A 5 -5.25 -28.61 -49.19
C ALA A 5 -5.77 -29.48 -48.03
N ARG A 6 -5.84 -30.80 -48.21
CA ARG A 6 -6.33 -31.73 -47.17
C ARG A 6 -5.36 -31.86 -46.00
N PHE A 7 -4.05 -31.86 -46.28
CA PHE A 7 -3.00 -31.88 -45.25
C PHE A 7 -2.94 -30.57 -44.46
N LEU A 8 -3.13 -29.42 -45.13
CA LEU A 8 -3.20 -28.13 -44.45
C LEU A 8 -4.43 -28.03 -43.53
N PHE A 9 -5.60 -28.52 -43.97
CA PHE A 9 -6.81 -28.53 -43.15
C PHE A 9 -6.70 -29.47 -41.94
N THR A 10 -6.13 -30.66 -42.11
CA THR A 10 -5.90 -31.61 -41.00
C THR A 10 -4.85 -31.10 -40.03
N ALA A 11 -3.76 -30.49 -40.51
CA ALA A 11 -2.78 -29.84 -39.64
C ALA A 11 -3.39 -28.68 -38.85
N PHE A 12 -4.28 -27.88 -39.46
CA PHE A 12 -4.96 -26.78 -38.77
C PHE A 12 -5.94 -27.27 -37.69
N LEU A 13 -6.65 -28.38 -37.93
CA LEU A 13 -7.53 -29.01 -36.93
C LEU A 13 -6.74 -29.64 -35.77
N ILE A 14 -5.57 -30.23 -36.03
CA ILE A 14 -4.70 -30.77 -34.97
C ILE A 14 -4.10 -29.62 -34.13
N VAL A 15 -3.71 -28.51 -34.76
CA VAL A 15 -3.23 -27.31 -34.03
C VAL A 15 -4.36 -26.65 -33.23
N ALA A 16 -5.59 -26.63 -33.74
CA ALA A 16 -6.75 -26.13 -32.99
C ALA A 16 -7.15 -27.02 -31.80
N ALA A 17 -6.96 -28.34 -31.90
CA ALA A 17 -7.17 -29.27 -30.80
C ALA A 17 -6.04 -29.26 -29.75
N ALA A 18 -4.87 -28.73 -30.11
CA ALA A 18 -3.70 -28.62 -29.23
C ALA A 18 -3.59 -27.28 -28.49
N ILE A 19 -4.53 -26.35 -28.70
CA ILE A 19 -4.70 -25.20 -27.80
C ILE A 19 -5.34 -25.76 -26.53
N HIS A 20 -4.50 -26.29 -25.62
CA HIS A 20 -4.89 -26.40 -24.22
C HIS A 20 -5.49 -25.04 -23.85
N GLY A 21 -6.77 -25.04 -23.46
CA GLY A 21 -7.43 -23.84 -22.99
C GLY A 21 -6.50 -23.14 -22.02
N ILE A 22 -6.32 -21.83 -22.18
CA ILE A 22 -5.60 -21.04 -21.20
C ILE A 22 -6.43 -21.17 -19.93
N GLU A 23 -6.04 -22.07 -19.03
CA GLU A 23 -6.64 -22.15 -17.70
C GLU A 23 -6.39 -20.80 -17.05
N GLY A 24 -7.46 -20.03 -16.89
CA GLY A 24 -7.38 -18.75 -16.20
C GLY A 24 -7.15 -18.99 -14.71
N ASP A 25 -6.32 -18.15 -14.10
CA ASP A 25 -6.04 -18.20 -12.67
C ASP A 25 -7.09 -17.41 -11.86
N ALA A 26 -7.29 -17.81 -10.60
CA ALA A 26 -8.00 -17.01 -9.62
C ALA A 26 -7.02 -16.13 -8.84
N LEU A 27 -7.32 -14.83 -8.75
CA LEU A 27 -6.53 -13.84 -8.03
C LEU A 27 -7.31 -13.34 -6.81
N VAL A 28 -6.71 -13.42 -5.63
CA VAL A 28 -7.25 -12.84 -4.40
C VAL A 28 -6.35 -11.70 -3.97
N SER A 29 -6.88 -10.48 -3.89
CA SER A 29 -6.11 -9.30 -3.46
C SER A 29 -6.74 -8.62 -2.26
N GLY A 30 -5.89 -8.11 -1.38
CA GLY A 30 -6.31 -7.36 -0.19
C GLY A 30 -5.18 -6.53 0.38
N THR A 31 -5.43 -5.91 1.53
CA THR A 31 -4.46 -5.09 2.26
C THR A 31 -4.50 -5.41 3.75
N VAL A 32 -3.36 -5.34 4.43
CA VAL A 32 -3.23 -5.47 5.88
C VAL A 32 -2.81 -4.13 6.47
N PHE A 33 -3.55 -3.67 7.48
CA PHE A 33 -3.27 -2.46 8.23
C PHE A 33 -2.98 -2.76 9.70
N CYS A 34 -2.12 -1.93 10.28
CA CYS A 34 -1.93 -1.83 11.71
C CYS A 34 -3.03 -0.95 12.32
N ASP A 35 -3.97 -1.56 13.05
CA ASP A 35 -4.93 -0.86 13.90
C ASP A 35 -4.26 -0.51 15.23
N ARG A 36 -3.76 0.71 15.33
CA ARG A 36 -3.01 1.19 16.49
C ARG A 36 -3.88 1.41 17.72
N CYS A 37 -5.19 1.56 17.53
CA CYS A 37 -6.14 1.87 18.59
C CYS A 37 -6.97 0.67 19.05
N LYS A 38 -6.79 -0.48 18.40
CA LYS A 38 -7.54 -1.72 18.64
C LYS A 38 -9.05 -1.50 18.56
N ASP A 39 -9.49 -0.60 17.68
CA ASP A 39 -10.90 -0.26 17.50
C ASP A 39 -11.58 -1.06 16.36
N GLY A 40 -10.81 -1.90 15.67
CA GLY A 40 -11.28 -2.75 14.58
C GLY A 40 -11.60 -1.97 13.31
N ARG A 41 -11.11 -0.73 13.17
CA ARG A 41 -11.31 0.11 12.00
C ARG A 41 -9.98 0.50 11.38
N VAL A 42 -10.00 0.77 10.07
CA VAL A 42 -8.87 1.39 9.38
C VAL A 42 -9.13 2.89 9.33
N THR A 43 -8.39 3.62 10.14
CA THR A 43 -8.46 5.06 10.34
C THR A 43 -7.24 5.76 9.73
N LEU A 44 -7.21 7.10 9.80
CA LEU A 44 -6.08 7.90 9.33
C LEU A 44 -4.77 7.59 10.07
N PHE A 45 -4.87 7.10 11.31
CA PHE A 45 -3.71 6.73 12.10
C PHE A 45 -3.22 5.32 11.79
N ASP A 46 -3.95 4.53 11.01
CA ASP A 46 -3.53 3.16 10.72
C ASP A 46 -2.65 3.12 9.48
N PHE A 47 -1.62 2.29 9.54
CA PHE A 47 -0.59 2.23 8.50
C PHE A 47 -0.48 0.82 7.94
N PRO A 48 -0.17 0.68 6.64
CA PRO A 48 -0.04 -0.63 6.03
C PRO A 48 1.15 -1.41 6.61
N LEU A 49 0.99 -2.73 6.74
CA LEU A 49 2.02 -3.61 7.31
C LEU A 49 2.73 -4.44 6.25
N ASN A 50 4.05 -4.28 6.15
CA ASN A 50 4.91 -5.04 5.25
C ASN A 50 5.28 -6.41 5.84
N GLY A 51 5.38 -7.44 4.99
CA GLY A 51 5.88 -8.76 5.37
C GLY A 51 4.93 -9.58 6.25
N MET A 52 3.66 -9.17 6.35
CA MET A 52 2.64 -9.90 7.10
C MET A 52 2.25 -11.15 6.32
N LYS A 53 2.32 -12.29 7.00
CA LYS A 53 1.83 -13.56 6.46
C LYS A 53 0.31 -13.54 6.46
N VAL A 54 -0.28 -13.78 5.29
CA VAL A 54 -1.73 -13.84 5.08
C VAL A 54 -2.04 -15.22 4.52
N SER A 55 -3.07 -15.85 5.07
CA SER A 55 -3.56 -17.16 4.61
C SER A 55 -5.00 -17.05 4.14
N VAL A 56 -5.37 -17.90 3.19
CA VAL A 56 -6.75 -18.12 2.75
C VAL A 56 -7.20 -19.47 3.26
N PHE A 57 -8.34 -19.48 3.92
CA PHE A 57 -8.96 -20.66 4.49
C PHE A 57 -10.31 -20.91 3.83
N CYS A 58 -10.53 -22.15 3.39
CA CYS A 58 -11.78 -22.57 2.77
C CYS A 58 -12.43 -23.70 3.59
N PRO A 59 -13.76 -23.84 3.56
CA PRO A 59 -14.42 -25.01 4.13
C PRO A 59 -14.07 -26.24 3.29
N GLY A 60 -13.57 -27.28 3.94
CA GLY A 60 -13.37 -28.60 3.36
C GLY A 60 -14.63 -29.46 3.44
N ASP A 61 -14.61 -30.60 2.75
CA ASP A 61 -15.78 -31.46 2.53
C ASP A 61 -16.47 -31.97 3.81
N ASN A 62 -15.74 -32.02 4.93
CA ASN A 62 -16.23 -32.51 6.22
C ASN A 62 -16.50 -31.39 7.24
N GLY A 63 -16.59 -30.13 6.79
CA GLY A 63 -16.73 -28.95 7.66
C GLY A 63 -15.43 -28.55 8.38
N GLN A 64 -14.32 -29.21 8.08
CA GLN A 64 -12.98 -28.82 8.54
C GLN A 64 -12.48 -27.62 7.72
N THR A 65 -11.85 -26.65 8.36
CA THR A 65 -11.24 -25.50 7.67
C THR A 65 -9.89 -25.92 7.09
N ILE A 66 -9.72 -25.82 5.77
CA ILE A 66 -8.46 -26.11 5.08
C ILE A 66 -7.72 -24.82 4.72
N GLU A 67 -6.41 -24.78 4.94
CA GLU A 67 -5.57 -23.72 4.41
C GLU A 67 -5.35 -23.94 2.91
N TYR A 68 -5.86 -23.01 2.11
CA TYR A 68 -5.86 -23.11 0.66
C TYR A 68 -4.63 -22.45 0.02
N GLY A 69 -4.05 -21.46 0.71
CA GLY A 69 -2.80 -20.82 0.29
C GLY A 69 -2.36 -19.71 1.22
N GLU A 70 -1.10 -19.30 1.05
CA GLU A 70 -0.43 -18.33 1.90
C GLU A 70 0.43 -17.39 1.05
N THR A 71 0.54 -16.12 1.48
CA THR A 71 1.47 -15.15 0.91
C THR A 71 1.91 -14.13 1.95
N THR A 72 2.81 -13.24 1.56
CA THR A 72 3.23 -12.11 2.39
C THR A 72 2.82 -10.78 1.76
N THR A 73 2.49 -9.81 2.61
CA THR A 73 2.21 -8.46 2.15
C THR A 73 3.49 -7.76 1.68
N ASN A 74 3.33 -6.92 0.66
CA ASN A 74 4.38 -6.00 0.25
C ASN A 74 4.42 -4.76 1.16
N PHE A 75 5.32 -3.82 0.86
CA PHE A 75 5.51 -2.62 1.67
C PHE A 75 4.27 -1.69 1.78
N MET A 76 3.28 -1.80 0.88
CA MET A 76 1.99 -1.10 1.00
C MET A 76 0.97 -1.86 1.83
N GLY A 77 1.38 -2.96 2.48
CA GLY A 77 0.46 -3.87 3.14
C GLY A 77 -0.43 -4.63 2.15
N SER A 78 -0.22 -4.48 0.85
CA SER A 78 -1.04 -5.16 -0.16
C SER A 78 -0.49 -6.55 -0.46
N TYR A 79 -1.39 -7.48 -0.74
CA TYR A 79 -1.05 -8.83 -1.16
C TYR A 79 -1.88 -9.23 -2.39
N THR A 80 -1.35 -10.18 -3.15
CA THR A 80 -2.08 -10.84 -4.24
C THR A 80 -1.68 -12.30 -4.24
N MET A 81 -2.64 -13.18 -3.96
CA MET A 81 -2.48 -14.62 -4.09
C MET A 81 -3.01 -15.07 -5.42
N ARG A 82 -2.34 -16.07 -6.00
CA ARG A 82 -2.72 -16.69 -7.26
C ARG A 82 -3.00 -18.17 -7.03
N PHE A 83 -4.19 -18.60 -7.42
CA PHE A 83 -4.61 -19.99 -7.39
C PHE A 83 -4.74 -20.47 -8.83
N GLN A 84 -4.21 -21.67 -9.09
CA GLN A 84 -4.30 -22.27 -10.42
C GLN A 84 -5.76 -22.66 -10.73
N GLY A 85 -6.19 -22.36 -11.96
CA GLY A 85 -7.59 -22.48 -12.36
C GLY A 85 -8.48 -21.39 -11.76
N SER A 86 -9.80 -21.46 -11.99
CA SER A 86 -10.80 -20.54 -11.42
C SER A 86 -11.69 -21.18 -10.34
N PRO A 87 -11.10 -21.67 -9.23
CA PRO A 87 -11.88 -22.22 -8.13
C PRO A 87 -12.87 -21.17 -7.59
N ASP A 88 -13.99 -21.65 -7.07
CA ASP A 88 -14.93 -20.80 -6.34
C ASP A 88 -14.42 -20.58 -4.92
N LEU A 89 -14.09 -19.33 -4.61
CA LEU A 89 -13.53 -18.92 -3.32
C LEU A 89 -14.55 -18.13 -2.49
N THR A 90 -15.82 -18.09 -2.88
CA THR A 90 -16.86 -17.25 -2.27
C THR A 90 -17.11 -17.59 -0.79
N ASN A 91 -16.93 -18.86 -0.40
CA ASN A 91 -17.08 -19.31 0.98
C ASN A 91 -15.78 -19.32 1.79
N CYS A 92 -14.70 -18.80 1.20
CA CYS A 92 -13.39 -18.75 1.84
C CYS A 92 -13.20 -17.42 2.59
N VAL A 93 -12.35 -17.46 3.60
CA VAL A 93 -11.94 -16.28 4.37
C VAL A 93 -10.44 -16.07 4.25
N SER A 94 -10.00 -14.83 4.38
CA SER A 94 -8.60 -14.48 4.46
C SER A 94 -8.30 -13.94 5.86
N GLN A 95 -7.14 -14.32 6.40
CA GLN A 95 -6.72 -13.94 7.74
C GLN A 95 -5.23 -13.64 7.77
N VAL A 96 -4.83 -12.70 8.62
CA VAL A 96 -3.42 -12.41 8.89
C VAL A 96 -2.90 -13.27 10.04
N SER A 97 -1.69 -13.80 9.91
CA SER A 97 -1.02 -14.55 10.98
C SER A 97 -0.30 -13.59 11.92
N SER A 98 -0.41 -13.84 13.23
CA SER A 98 0.35 -13.10 14.24
C SER A 98 1.85 -13.40 14.07
N THR A 99 2.67 -12.35 14.11
CA THR A 99 4.14 -12.43 14.03
C THR A 99 4.80 -12.14 15.39
N GLY A 100 4.02 -11.76 16.41
CA GLY A 100 4.47 -11.67 17.80
C GLY A 100 5.33 -10.46 18.16
N GLN A 101 5.40 -9.43 17.31
CA GLN A 101 6.08 -8.17 17.64
C GLN A 101 5.36 -6.95 17.06
N GLY A 102 5.38 -5.85 17.82
CA GLY A 102 4.84 -4.57 17.38
C GLY A 102 3.37 -4.67 17.00
N CYS A 103 3.02 -4.26 15.79
CA CYS A 103 1.65 -4.36 15.28
C CYS A 103 1.36 -5.69 14.57
N GLY A 104 1.99 -6.77 15.04
CA GLY A 104 1.77 -8.14 14.61
C GLY A 104 1.44 -9.07 15.78
N GLU A 105 1.17 -8.53 16.97
CA GLU A 105 0.92 -9.28 18.21
C GLU A 105 -0.46 -9.97 18.17
N ALA A 106 -1.48 -9.24 17.73
CA ALA A 106 -2.83 -9.75 17.57
C ALA A 106 -3.30 -9.65 16.11
N SER A 107 -4.08 -10.63 15.68
CA SER A 107 -4.75 -10.67 14.39
C SER A 107 -6.22 -10.28 14.58
N GLY A 108 -6.75 -9.46 13.66
CA GLY A 108 -8.15 -9.12 13.60
C GLY A 108 -9.02 -10.29 13.12
N SER A 109 -10.32 -10.03 12.99
CA SER A 109 -11.25 -11.05 12.49
C SER A 109 -10.91 -11.43 11.03
N PRO A 110 -11.04 -12.72 10.66
CA PRO A 110 -10.99 -13.14 9.27
C PRO A 110 -11.99 -12.36 8.42
N GLN A 111 -11.64 -12.08 7.16
CA GLN A 111 -12.49 -11.36 6.22
C GLN A 111 -12.91 -12.26 5.07
N THR A 112 -14.18 -12.16 4.68
CA THR A 112 -14.73 -12.93 3.55
C THR A 112 -14.13 -12.47 2.23
N ILE A 113 -13.88 -13.42 1.34
CA ILE A 113 -13.38 -13.16 -0.01
C ILE A 113 -14.57 -12.85 -0.93
N LYS A 114 -14.55 -11.67 -1.57
CA LYS A 114 -15.66 -11.19 -2.42
C LYS A 114 -15.28 -11.30 -3.89
N LEU A 115 -16.10 -12.00 -4.69
CA LEU A 115 -15.91 -12.05 -6.14
C LEU A 115 -16.20 -10.68 -6.76
N VAL A 116 -15.23 -10.16 -7.51
CA VAL A 116 -15.38 -8.89 -8.26
C VAL A 116 -15.69 -9.16 -9.72
N PHE A 117 -15.05 -10.17 -10.31
CA PHE A 117 -15.19 -10.46 -11.73
C PHE A 117 -14.87 -11.93 -12.02
N ARG A 118 -15.62 -12.55 -12.94
CA ARG A 118 -15.37 -13.91 -13.46
C ARG A 118 -15.65 -13.94 -14.97
N MET A 119 -14.64 -14.24 -15.78
CA MET A 119 -14.78 -14.38 -17.24
C MET A 119 -13.56 -15.10 -17.82
N PHE A 120 -13.73 -15.85 -18.92
CA PHE A 120 -12.64 -16.55 -19.62
C PHE A 120 -11.80 -17.43 -18.68
N ASP A 121 -12.47 -18.20 -17.82
CA ASP A 121 -11.85 -19.04 -16.80
C ASP A 121 -10.92 -18.31 -15.82
N MET A 122 -10.96 -16.97 -15.77
CA MET A 122 -10.27 -16.15 -14.77
C MET A 122 -11.29 -15.65 -13.73
N ALA A 123 -10.86 -15.57 -12.47
CA ALA A 123 -11.65 -14.97 -11.41
C ALA A 123 -10.81 -13.98 -10.59
N MET A 124 -11.36 -12.80 -10.31
CA MET A 124 -10.73 -11.81 -9.44
C MET A 124 -11.59 -11.60 -8.22
N TYR A 125 -10.95 -11.71 -7.06
CA TYR A 125 -11.54 -11.54 -5.76
C TYR A 125 -10.82 -10.45 -4.97
N THR A 126 -11.57 -9.78 -4.11
CA THR A 126 -11.05 -8.78 -3.17
C THR A 126 -11.42 -9.13 -1.74
N VAL A 127 -10.54 -8.78 -0.82
CA VAL A 127 -10.76 -8.90 0.61
C VAL A 127 -10.84 -7.50 1.22
N ASP A 128 -11.80 -7.28 2.10
CA ASP A 128 -11.81 -6.06 2.93
C ASP A 128 -10.50 -5.97 3.73
N PRO A 129 -10.05 -4.76 4.15
CA PRO A 129 -8.80 -4.61 4.85
C PRO A 129 -8.68 -5.53 6.06
N LEU A 130 -7.64 -6.35 6.08
CA LEU A 130 -7.26 -7.17 7.22
C LEU A 130 -6.60 -6.28 8.27
N ILE A 131 -6.85 -6.61 9.52
CA ILE A 131 -6.38 -5.83 10.66
C ILE A 131 -5.38 -6.65 11.44
N SER A 132 -4.25 -6.03 11.80
CA SER A 132 -3.36 -6.53 12.84
C SER A 132 -3.17 -5.46 13.90
N GLN A 133 -2.93 -5.88 15.13
CA GLN A 133 -3.03 -5.03 16.30
C GLN A 133 -1.78 -5.18 17.18
N PRO A 134 -1.40 -4.11 17.89
CA PRO A 134 -0.39 -4.19 18.93
C PRO A 134 -0.91 -4.88 20.20
N ALA A 135 0.02 -5.25 21.09
CA ALA A 135 -0.33 -5.79 22.40
C ALA A 135 -1.25 -4.82 23.17
N GLN A 136 -0.90 -3.53 23.20
CA GLN A 136 -1.67 -2.46 23.83
C GLN A 136 -1.96 -1.33 22.84
N PRO A 137 -3.14 -0.68 22.91
CA PRO A 137 -3.46 0.47 22.08
C PRO A 137 -2.50 1.63 22.40
N MET A 138 -2.21 2.47 21.40
CA MET A 138 -1.31 3.59 21.62
C MET A 138 -1.91 4.65 22.57
N PRO A 139 -1.09 5.37 23.37
CA PRO A 139 -1.59 6.26 24.43
C PRO A 139 -2.46 7.43 23.96
N TYR A 140 -2.33 7.81 22.68
CA TYR A 140 -3.09 8.89 22.05
C TYR A 140 -4.40 8.42 21.42
N CYS A 141 -4.67 7.11 21.43
CA CYS A 141 -5.96 6.58 21.04
C CYS A 141 -6.98 7.06 22.06
N LEU A 142 -8.03 7.73 21.59
CA LEU A 142 -9.14 8.18 22.41
C LEU A 142 -9.92 6.95 22.88
N GLY A 143 -9.45 6.35 23.97
CA GLY A 143 -10.08 5.20 24.61
C GLY A 143 -11.21 5.66 25.50
N SER A 144 -12.43 5.33 25.08
CA SER A 144 -13.57 5.04 25.95
C SER A 144 -13.11 4.28 27.20
N SER A 145 -12.92 5.00 28.30
CA SER A 145 -12.65 4.44 29.62
C SER A 145 -13.89 3.69 30.10
N THR A 146 -13.97 2.38 29.90
CA THR A 146 -15.00 1.54 30.55
C THR A 146 -14.58 1.01 31.91
N ASN A 147 -13.44 1.45 32.46
CA ASN A 147 -13.16 1.24 33.87
C ASN A 147 -13.70 2.44 34.66
N PRO A 148 -14.71 2.26 35.55
CA PRO A 148 -15.02 3.31 36.50
C PRO A 148 -13.76 3.54 37.35
N PRO A 149 -13.30 4.80 37.52
CA PRO A 149 -12.18 5.06 38.40
C PRO A 149 -12.55 4.62 39.82
N PRO A 150 -11.63 4.00 40.58
CA PRO A 150 -11.86 3.77 41.99
C PRO A 150 -12.16 5.12 42.64
N VAL A 151 -13.29 5.20 43.34
CA VAL A 151 -13.76 6.39 44.04
C VAL A 151 -12.64 6.85 44.98
N LYS A 152 -11.94 7.93 44.61
CA LYS A 152 -10.99 8.58 45.51
C LYS A 152 -11.78 9.49 46.46
N PRO A 153 -11.42 9.52 47.76
CA PRO A 153 -12.02 10.45 48.71
C PRO A 153 -11.75 11.92 48.29
N PRO A 154 -12.61 12.87 48.70
CA PRO A 154 -12.57 14.23 48.20
C PRO A 154 -11.27 14.92 48.61
N THR A 155 -10.50 15.37 47.60
CA THR A 155 -9.32 16.19 47.77
C THR A 155 -9.71 17.67 48.02
N PRO A 156 -8.94 18.40 48.87
CA PRO A 156 -9.20 19.81 49.15
C PRO A 156 -8.99 20.71 47.92
N PRO A 157 -9.52 21.94 47.91
CA PRO A 157 -9.49 22.82 46.75
C PRO A 157 -8.05 23.18 46.37
N ILE A 158 -7.69 22.91 45.12
CA ILE A 158 -6.38 23.27 44.55
C ILE A 158 -6.44 24.76 44.14
N PRO A 159 -5.42 25.57 44.47
CA PRO A 159 -5.33 26.96 43.99
C PRO A 159 -5.23 27.02 42.46
N PRO A 160 -5.66 28.12 41.82
CA PRO A 160 -5.67 28.23 40.37
C PRO A 160 -4.26 28.07 39.79
N LEU A 161 -4.11 27.16 38.82
CA LEU A 161 -2.83 26.95 38.13
C LEU A 161 -2.46 28.19 37.30
N PRO A 162 -1.17 28.53 37.22
CA PRO A 162 -0.68 29.57 36.32
C PRO A 162 -0.93 29.20 34.84
N PRO A 163 -1.01 30.18 33.93
CA PRO A 163 -1.21 29.93 32.50
C PRO A 163 -0.10 29.03 31.96
N LEU A 164 -0.50 27.95 31.28
CA LEU A 164 0.44 27.07 30.60
C LEU A 164 1.16 27.83 29.46
N PRO A 165 2.47 27.61 29.26
CA PRO A 165 3.19 28.18 28.12
C PRO A 165 2.60 27.67 26.80
N PRO A 166 2.66 28.46 25.72
CA PRO A 166 2.16 28.06 24.41
C PRO A 166 2.86 26.78 23.94
N MET A 167 2.08 25.78 23.54
CA MET A 167 2.60 24.52 22.99
C MET A 167 3.39 24.80 21.70
N SER A 168 4.62 24.30 21.63
CA SER A 168 5.42 24.30 20.40
C SER A 168 4.70 23.51 19.30
N PRO A 169 4.64 24.02 18.04
CA PRO A 169 3.92 23.35 16.97
C PRO A 169 4.57 21.99 16.64
N VAL A 170 3.75 20.93 16.64
CA VAL A 170 4.16 19.60 16.17
C VAL A 170 4.37 19.66 14.65
N PRO A 171 5.58 19.40 14.13
CA PRO A 171 5.94 19.73 12.74
C PRO A 171 5.17 18.97 11.64
N PHE A 172 4.46 17.89 11.97
CA PHE A 172 3.64 17.14 11.00
C PHE A 172 2.36 17.87 10.58
N PHE A 173 1.87 18.81 11.40
CA PHE A 173 0.70 19.63 11.09
C PHE A 173 1.03 20.88 10.28
N GLN A 174 2.31 21.12 9.98
CA GLN A 174 2.70 22.26 9.17
C GLN A 174 2.66 21.88 7.68
N ALA A 175 1.94 22.69 6.88
CA ALA A 175 1.95 22.57 5.43
C ALA A 175 3.39 22.66 4.90
N SER A 176 3.81 21.65 4.13
CA SER A 176 5.12 21.66 3.47
C SER A 176 5.06 20.88 2.16
N ALA A 177 5.68 21.45 1.14
CA ALA A 177 5.84 20.81 -0.17
C ALA A 177 7.28 21.03 -0.63
N CYS A 178 8.05 19.95 -0.65
CA CYS A 178 9.47 20.00 -0.97
C CYS A 178 9.72 19.38 -2.35
N PRO A 179 10.41 20.09 -3.27
CA PRO A 179 10.74 19.56 -4.59
C PRO A 179 11.82 18.48 -4.48
N SER A 180 11.98 17.69 -5.56
CA SER A 180 12.86 16.51 -5.56
C SER A 180 14.30 16.83 -5.17
N GLN A 181 14.78 18.03 -5.51
CA GLN A 181 16.11 18.51 -5.18
C GLN A 181 16.32 18.61 -3.66
N MET A 182 15.34 19.12 -2.93
CA MET A 182 15.43 19.26 -1.47
C MET A 182 15.50 17.90 -0.79
N TRP A 183 14.74 16.91 -1.27
CA TRP A 183 14.78 15.54 -0.79
C TRP A 183 16.07 14.79 -1.15
N ALA A 184 16.70 15.14 -2.27
CA ALA A 184 17.94 14.51 -2.74
C ALA A 184 19.21 15.06 -2.07
N MET A 185 19.12 16.20 -1.39
CA MET A 185 20.23 16.82 -0.67
C MET A 185 20.66 15.94 0.52
N PRO A 186 21.97 15.62 0.65
CA PRO A 186 22.50 14.90 1.81
C PRO A 186 22.19 15.60 3.14
N GLU A 187 22.19 16.93 3.14
CA GLU A 187 21.95 17.76 4.32
C GLU A 187 20.52 17.62 4.85
N ASN A 188 19.58 17.14 4.03
CA ASN A 188 18.16 16.98 4.40
C ASN A 188 17.79 15.50 4.67
N ARG A 189 18.78 14.63 4.89
CA ARG A 189 18.55 13.19 5.08
C ARG A 189 17.66 12.84 6.26
N CYS A 190 17.67 13.62 7.33
CA CYS A 190 16.86 13.38 8.53
C CYS A 190 15.34 13.45 8.28
N TYR A 191 14.90 14.01 7.15
CA TYR A 191 13.48 14.02 6.76
C TYR A 191 13.01 12.71 6.13
N TRP A 192 13.91 11.80 5.75
CA TRP A 192 13.58 10.45 5.27
C TRP A 192 13.18 9.54 6.45
N ARG A 193 12.06 9.86 7.10
CA ARG A 193 11.61 9.20 8.35
C ARG A 193 10.85 7.91 8.12
N THR A 194 9.95 7.90 7.14
CA THR A 194 9.07 6.75 6.87
C THR A 194 9.62 5.84 5.79
N LEU A 195 10.21 6.43 4.76
CA LEU A 195 10.89 5.70 3.69
C LEU A 195 12.38 5.99 3.79
N ILE A 196 13.20 4.98 3.50
CA ILE A 196 14.66 5.12 3.49
C ILE A 196 15.17 5.29 2.05
N PRO A 197 16.30 5.99 1.87
CA PRO A 197 16.87 6.29 0.55
C PRO A 197 17.12 5.08 -0.34
N ASP A 198 17.63 4.00 0.25
CA ASP A 198 18.10 2.80 -0.45
C ASP A 198 16.98 1.82 -0.78
N LEU A 199 15.76 2.10 -0.33
CA LEU A 199 14.59 1.29 -0.62
C LEU A 199 14.38 1.23 -2.14
N LYS A 200 14.09 0.04 -2.66
CA LYS A 200 13.94 -0.16 -4.11
C LYS A 200 12.60 0.37 -4.60
N VAL A 201 12.62 1.06 -5.74
CA VAL A 201 11.40 1.52 -6.43
C VAL A 201 10.47 0.36 -6.77
N ALA A 202 11.02 -0.80 -7.13
CA ALA A 202 10.23 -2.00 -7.40
C ALA A 202 9.44 -2.49 -6.18
N LEU A 203 10.01 -2.35 -4.98
CA LEU A 203 9.27 -2.60 -3.74
C LEU A 203 8.17 -1.55 -3.61
N VAL A 204 8.52 -0.26 -3.73
CA VAL A 204 7.62 0.88 -3.43
C VAL A 204 6.49 1.12 -4.43
N PHE A 205 6.71 0.87 -5.71
CA PHE A 205 5.71 1.11 -6.75
C PHE A 205 5.20 -0.19 -7.36
N GLY A 206 5.74 -1.33 -6.93
CA GLY A 206 5.27 -2.64 -7.33
C GLY A 206 5.75 -3.09 -8.71
N PRO A 207 5.16 -4.17 -9.25
CA PRO A 207 5.69 -4.90 -10.41
C PRO A 207 5.68 -4.10 -11.71
N LEU A 208 4.74 -3.19 -11.91
CA LEU A 208 4.71 -2.33 -13.10
C LEU A 208 5.90 -1.37 -13.13
N ALA A 209 6.25 -0.80 -11.98
CA ALA A 209 7.44 0.01 -11.84
C ALA A 209 8.72 -0.83 -11.98
N ALA A 210 8.76 -2.04 -11.41
CA ALA A 210 9.88 -2.96 -11.60
C ALA A 210 10.13 -3.27 -13.09
N ARG A 211 9.06 -3.56 -13.84
CA ARG A 211 9.12 -3.80 -15.28
C ARG A 211 9.60 -2.58 -16.07
N ARG A 212 9.23 -1.37 -15.64
CA ARG A 212 9.56 -0.14 -16.37
C ARG A 212 10.95 0.40 -16.05
N TYR A 213 11.37 0.33 -14.79
CA TYR A 213 12.54 1.02 -14.26
C TYR A 213 13.67 0.09 -13.82
N GLY A 214 13.42 -1.22 -13.79
CA GLY A 214 14.31 -2.22 -13.21
C GLY A 214 14.06 -2.43 -11.71
N THR A 215 14.67 -3.49 -11.18
CA THR A 215 14.56 -3.88 -9.76
C THR A 215 15.55 -3.18 -8.84
N ASP A 216 16.65 -2.67 -9.40
CA ASP A 216 17.80 -2.22 -8.61
C ASP A 216 17.78 -0.73 -8.28
N ILE A 217 16.93 0.05 -8.96
CA ILE A 217 16.84 1.50 -8.76
C ILE A 217 16.27 1.83 -7.38
N THR A 218 17.00 2.65 -6.62
CA THR A 218 16.60 3.10 -5.29
C THR A 218 15.68 4.33 -5.34
N LEU A 219 14.99 4.64 -4.25
CA LEU A 219 14.23 5.88 -4.13
C LEU A 219 15.11 7.12 -4.31
N LEU A 220 16.34 7.10 -3.80
CA LEU A 220 17.28 8.19 -4.03
C LEU A 220 17.67 8.33 -5.50
N ASP A 221 18.03 7.24 -6.16
CA ASP A 221 18.43 7.25 -7.58
C ASP A 221 17.30 7.80 -8.46
N SER A 222 16.07 7.47 -8.07
CA SER A 222 14.84 7.94 -8.70
C SER A 222 14.74 9.47 -8.76
N MET A 223 15.39 10.18 -7.83
CA MET A 223 15.34 11.65 -7.75
C MET A 223 16.19 12.38 -8.80
N ARG A 224 17.11 11.67 -9.48
CA ARG A 224 18.12 12.28 -10.35
C ARG A 224 17.75 12.30 -11.83
N GLY A 225 16.79 11.49 -12.27
CA GLY A 225 16.47 11.35 -13.69
C GLY A 225 15.84 12.60 -14.29
N ARG A 226 16.37 13.14 -15.40
CA ARG A 226 15.83 14.29 -16.19
C ARG A 226 15.67 13.91 -17.67
N GLY A 227 14.88 14.68 -18.41
CA GLY A 227 14.77 14.59 -19.88
C GLY A 227 13.90 13.45 -20.42
N ASP A 228 13.80 12.33 -19.71
CA ASP A 228 12.92 11.21 -20.09
C ASP A 228 11.54 11.30 -19.38
N PRO A 229 10.41 11.10 -20.08
CA PRO A 229 9.07 11.16 -19.49
C PRO A 229 8.87 10.23 -18.29
N TYR A 230 9.42 9.01 -18.36
CA TYR A 230 9.21 7.98 -17.34
C TYR A 230 10.10 8.22 -16.13
N LYS A 231 11.36 8.63 -16.35
CA LYS A 231 12.25 9.11 -15.28
C LYS A 231 11.68 10.35 -14.60
N THR A 232 11.04 11.23 -15.36
CA THR A 232 10.35 12.41 -14.82
C THR A 232 9.15 11.99 -13.96
N LEU A 233 8.29 11.08 -14.45
CA LEU A 233 7.20 10.53 -13.64
C LEU A 233 7.74 9.93 -12.35
N LEU A 234 8.79 9.10 -12.44
CA LEU A 234 9.34 8.42 -11.28
C LEU A 234 9.88 9.42 -10.24
N ARG A 235 10.67 10.40 -10.68
CA ARG A 235 11.20 11.46 -9.80
C ARG A 235 10.09 12.20 -9.06
N GLU A 236 9.10 12.68 -9.80
CA GLU A 236 8.02 13.49 -9.23
C GLU A 236 7.08 12.64 -8.37
N ALA A 237 6.86 11.37 -8.72
CA ALA A 237 6.08 10.43 -7.93
C ALA A 237 6.77 10.06 -6.61
N THR A 238 8.07 9.74 -6.62
CA THR A 238 8.82 9.50 -5.37
C THR A 238 8.80 10.73 -4.49
N THR A 239 8.98 11.92 -5.06
CA THR A 239 8.91 13.18 -4.33
C THR A 239 7.51 13.40 -3.72
N ALA A 240 6.44 13.15 -4.48
CA ALA A 240 5.08 13.27 -3.99
C ALA A 240 4.78 12.27 -2.87
N LEU A 241 5.34 11.06 -2.95
CA LEU A 241 5.22 10.04 -1.92
C LEU A 241 5.88 10.50 -0.62
N LEU A 242 7.11 11.03 -0.69
CA LEU A 242 7.81 11.55 0.49
C LEU A 242 7.08 12.75 1.11
N ASN A 243 6.63 13.71 0.29
CA ASN A 243 5.82 14.83 0.77
C ASN A 243 4.52 14.36 1.44
N SER A 244 3.88 13.30 0.93
CA SER A 244 2.65 12.75 1.52
C SER A 244 2.84 12.10 2.89
N TYR A 245 4.07 11.67 3.21
CA TYR A 245 4.43 11.20 4.55
C TYR A 245 4.91 12.34 5.46
N HIS A 246 5.43 13.42 4.89
CA HIS A 246 5.99 14.56 5.63
C HIS A 246 4.94 15.55 6.10
N SER A 247 3.92 15.84 5.28
CA SER A 247 2.89 16.83 5.58
C SER A 247 1.49 16.26 5.33
N ILE A 248 0.64 16.27 6.35
CA ILE A 248 -0.75 15.79 6.23
C ILE A 248 -1.61 16.68 5.32
N GLU A 249 -1.19 17.93 5.13
CA GLU A 249 -1.85 18.89 4.24
C GLU A 249 -1.41 18.73 2.78
N TYR A 250 -0.46 17.84 2.51
CA TYR A 250 -0.06 17.55 1.14
C TYR A 250 -1.24 16.93 0.35
N PRO A 251 -1.52 17.41 -0.89
CA PRO A 251 -2.74 17.10 -1.63
C PRO A 251 -2.89 15.64 -2.07
N TYR A 252 -1.82 14.84 -2.02
CA TYR A 252 -1.88 13.41 -2.36
C TYR A 252 -1.59 12.56 -1.13
N ARG A 253 -2.41 11.55 -0.89
CA ARG A 253 -2.10 10.50 0.09
C ARG A 253 -1.10 9.49 -0.48
N PRO A 254 -0.30 8.80 0.35
CA PRO A 254 0.72 7.85 -0.14
C PRO A 254 0.20 6.82 -1.13
N LEU A 255 -0.89 6.13 -0.79
CA LEU A 255 -1.54 5.13 -1.64
C LEU A 255 -2.02 5.73 -2.97
N SER A 256 -2.53 6.97 -2.95
CA SER A 256 -2.97 7.66 -4.17
C SER A 256 -1.79 7.97 -5.10
N VAL A 257 -0.60 8.28 -4.57
CA VAL A 257 0.59 8.52 -5.38
C VAL A 257 0.98 7.23 -6.11
N VAL A 258 1.04 6.10 -5.41
CA VAL A 258 1.41 4.81 -6.01
C VAL A 258 0.39 4.36 -7.05
N ILE A 259 -0.91 4.41 -6.72
CA ILE A 259 -1.98 4.05 -7.64
C ILE A 259 -1.91 4.89 -8.92
N ARG A 260 -1.83 6.22 -8.80
CA ARG A 260 -1.78 7.13 -9.96
C ARG A 260 -0.54 6.92 -10.81
N THR A 261 0.59 6.59 -10.18
CA THR A 261 1.83 6.26 -10.89
C THR A 261 1.65 4.99 -11.72
N ASN A 262 1.13 3.93 -11.11
CA ASN A 262 0.88 2.66 -11.80
C ASN A 262 -0.15 2.78 -12.94
N TYR A 263 -1.24 3.53 -12.73
CA TYR A 263 -2.18 3.84 -13.81
C TYR A 263 -1.54 4.62 -14.95
N ALA A 264 -0.62 5.54 -14.66
CA ALA A 264 0.10 6.27 -15.68
C ALA A 264 1.04 5.35 -16.49
N LEU A 265 1.66 4.36 -15.85
CA LEU A 265 2.53 3.37 -16.48
C LEU A 265 1.79 2.39 -17.40
N LEU A 266 0.52 2.09 -17.10
CA LEU A 266 -0.36 1.31 -18.00
C LEU A 266 -0.85 2.12 -19.20
N GLY A 267 -0.76 3.45 -19.12
CA GLY A 267 -1.27 4.36 -20.14
C GLY A 267 -0.25 4.74 -21.21
N SER A 268 -0.60 5.77 -22.00
CA SER A 268 0.30 6.35 -23.00
C SER A 268 1.35 7.27 -22.36
N THR A 269 2.39 7.61 -23.12
CA THR A 269 3.39 8.62 -22.71
C THR A 269 2.75 9.97 -22.35
N ARG A 270 1.61 10.31 -22.96
CA ARG A 270 0.83 11.50 -22.58
C ARG A 270 0.29 11.40 -21.14
N ASN A 271 -0.18 10.23 -20.72
CA ASN A 271 -0.64 9.99 -19.35
C ASN A 271 0.53 10.09 -18.35
N VAL A 272 1.69 9.52 -18.71
CA VAL A 272 2.94 9.62 -17.93
C VAL A 272 3.31 11.08 -17.68
N LEU A 273 3.37 11.89 -18.74
CA LEU A 273 3.72 13.32 -18.63
C LEU A 273 2.67 14.12 -17.85
N ARG A 274 1.38 13.86 -18.08
CA ARG A 274 0.29 14.55 -17.37
C ARG A 274 0.32 14.26 -15.87
N THR A 275 0.55 13.01 -15.49
CA THR A 275 0.67 12.61 -14.09
C THR A 275 1.94 13.18 -13.45
N ALA A 276 3.07 13.14 -14.16
CA ALA A 276 4.31 13.74 -13.69
C ALA A 276 4.17 15.24 -13.44
N LEU A 277 3.51 15.97 -14.35
CA LEU A 277 3.26 17.41 -14.20
C LEU A 277 2.40 17.72 -12.97
N ARG A 278 1.35 16.93 -12.73
CA ARG A 278 0.48 17.08 -11.56
C ARG A 278 1.23 16.87 -10.25
N PHE A 279 2.11 15.86 -10.19
CA PHE A 279 2.97 15.67 -9.03
C PHE A 279 3.98 16.81 -8.88
N LYS A 280 4.62 17.24 -9.96
CA LYS A 280 5.55 18.37 -9.93
C LYS A 280 4.91 19.64 -9.35
N GLN A 281 3.70 19.97 -9.79
CA GLN A 281 2.95 21.13 -9.29
C GLN A 281 2.66 21.02 -7.79
N ALA A 282 2.24 19.84 -7.32
CA ALA A 282 2.02 19.61 -5.90
C ALA A 282 3.32 19.62 -5.08
N ASN A 283 4.40 19.05 -5.61
CA ASN A 283 5.73 19.07 -4.98
C ASN A 283 6.28 20.50 -4.82
N SER A 284 5.82 21.45 -5.64
CA SER A 284 6.07 22.89 -5.50
C SER A 284 4.99 23.63 -4.70
N GLY A 285 4.11 22.91 -4.00
CA GLY A 285 3.03 23.46 -3.17
C GLY A 285 1.99 24.27 -3.94
N TYR A 286 1.84 24.01 -5.25
CA TYR A 286 1.07 24.83 -6.19
C TYR A 286 1.42 26.33 -6.16
N GLY A 287 2.61 26.70 -5.66
CA GLY A 287 3.02 28.09 -5.45
C GLY A 287 2.49 28.73 -4.15
N ASN A 288 1.66 28.03 -3.38
CA ASN A 288 1.04 28.54 -2.15
C ASN A 288 1.72 28.03 -0.87
N VAL A 289 2.41 26.89 -0.96
CA VAL A 289 3.09 26.23 0.17
C VAL A 289 4.56 26.07 -0.16
N THR A 290 5.43 26.44 0.77
CA THR A 290 6.89 26.34 0.62
C THR A 290 7.45 25.08 1.29
N CYS A 291 8.66 24.69 0.89
CA CYS A 291 9.39 23.64 1.59
C CYS A 291 9.90 24.16 2.95
N ASN A 292 9.59 23.45 4.03
CA ASN A 292 10.02 23.81 5.39
C ASN A 292 11.29 23.06 5.85
N PHE A 293 12.05 22.47 4.93
CA PHE A 293 13.29 21.79 5.27
C PHE A 293 14.34 22.78 5.75
N THR A 294 14.98 22.42 6.86
CA THR A 294 16.21 23.04 7.36
C THR A 294 17.31 21.98 7.35
N PRO A 295 18.56 22.32 7.01
CA PRO A 295 19.66 21.37 7.08
C PRO A 295 19.69 20.65 8.43
N CYS A 296 19.80 19.33 8.38
CA CYS A 296 19.90 18.49 9.55
C CYS A 296 21.23 18.78 10.25
N THR A 297 21.16 19.01 11.57
CA THR A 297 22.32 19.13 12.46
C THR A 297 22.80 17.78 12.94
#